data_AF-A0A1C5S6T2-F1
#
_entry.id   AF-A0A1C5S6T2-F1
#
_cell.length_a   1.000
_cell.length_b   1.000
_cell.length_c   1.000
_cell.angle_alpha   90.00
_cell.angle_beta   90.00
_cell.angle_gamma   90.00
#
_symmetry.space_group_name_H-M   'P 1'
#
loop_
_entity.id
_entity.type
_entity.pdbx_description
1 polymer ?
#
loop_
_entity_poly.entity_id
_entity_poly.type
_entity_poly.pdbx_seq_one_letter_code
_entity_poly.pdbx_strand_id
1 'polypeptide(L)' 'MPVDDISIKRLNFYSNLGFKIQEFEHIHPPYRKKYDGHRLKVMSFDKNLSKVEYDEFCIFLKSVVMEYSEFND' A
#
# COMPACT_ATOMS: atom_id res chain seq x y z
N MET A 1 -6.44 4.01 -10.33
CA MET A 1 -6.63 5.41 -9.88
C MET A 1 -7.52 5.40 -8.65
N PRO A 2 -7.39 6.31 -7.68
CA PRO A 2 -8.39 6.42 -6.61
C PRO A 2 -9.77 6.63 -7.27
N VAL A 3 -10.73 5.78 -6.92
CA VAL A 3 -11.96 5.60 -7.69
C VAL A 3 -13.09 6.49 -7.17
N ASP A 4 -13.09 6.81 -5.88
CA ASP A 4 -14.13 7.58 -5.21
C ASP A 4 -13.63 8.94 -4.67
N ASP A 5 -14.57 9.84 -4.41
CA ASP A 5 -14.31 11.21 -3.94
C ASP A 5 -13.51 11.26 -2.64
N ILE A 6 -13.70 10.30 -1.74
CA ILE A 6 -12.97 10.23 -0.46
C ILE A 6 -11.52 9.88 -0.74
N SER A 7 -11.28 8.91 -1.62
CA SER A 7 -9.95 8.48 -2.04
C SER A 7 -9.19 9.61 -2.75
N ILE A 8 -9.87 10.44 -3.57
CA ILE A 8 -9.29 11.63 -4.19
C ILE A 8 -8.91 12.69 -3.14
N LYS A 9 -9.80 12.98 -2.18
CA LYS A 9 -9.52 13.94 -1.09
C LYS A 9 -8.34 13.50 -0.22
N ARG A 10 -8.27 12.20 0.11
CA ARG A 10 -7.14 11.62 0.85
C ARG A 10 -5.84 11.73 0.07
N LEU A 11 -5.87 11.44 -1.23
CA LEU A 11 -4.68 11.58 -2.07
C LEU A 11 -4.17 13.03 -2.04
N ASN A 12 -5.04 14.01 -2.28
CA ASN A 12 -4.67 15.43 -2.26
C ASN A 12 -4.13 15.86 -0.89
N PHE A 13 -4.75 15.39 0.20
CA PHE A 13 -4.26 15.66 1.56
C PHE A 13 -2.83 15.17 1.76
N TYR A 14 -2.53 13.91 1.44
CA TYR A 14 -1.19 13.36 1.61
C TYR A 14 -0.16 14.00 0.67
N SER A 15 -0.55 14.30 -0.58
CA SER A 15 0.32 15.04 -1.50
C SER A 15 0.68 16.43 -1.00
N ASN A 16 -0.27 17.17 -0.42
CA ASN A 16 -0.01 18.48 0.18
C ASN A 16 0.91 18.42 1.41
N LEU A 17 0.96 17.27 2.09
CA LEU A 17 1.89 17.02 3.19
C LEU A 17 3.28 16.57 2.72
N GLY A 18 3.54 16.44 1.42
CA GLY A 18 4.85 16.04 0.89
C GLY A 18 5.00 14.54 0.64
N PHE A 19 3.92 13.75 0.71
CA PHE A 19 3.94 12.36 0.28
C PHE A 19 3.87 12.26 -1.23
N LYS A 20 4.68 11.36 -1.80
CA LYS A 20 4.82 11.12 -3.23
C LYS A 20 4.19 9.77 -3.57
N ILE A 21 3.30 9.75 -4.58
CA ILE A 21 2.74 8.51 -5.12
C ILE A 21 3.86 7.69 -5.75
N GLN A 22 3.89 6.40 -5.45
CA GLN A 22 4.84 5.47 -6.06
C GLN A 22 4.21 4.73 -7.26
N GLU A 23 5.02 4.44 -8.26
CA GLU A 23 4.61 3.76 -9.50
C GLU A 23 4.68 2.23 -9.42
N PHE A 24 4.62 1.67 -8.21
CA PHE A 24 4.54 0.23 -8.02
C PHE A 24 3.09 -0.25 -8.08
N GLU A 25 2.87 -1.38 -8.76
CA GLU A 25 1.63 -2.12 -8.59
C GLU A 25 1.62 -2.78 -7.22
N HIS A 26 0.71 -2.32 -6.36
CA HIS A 26 0.58 -2.84 -5.00
C HIS A 26 -0.79 -3.48 -4.79
N ILE A 27 -0.76 -4.72 -4.31
CA ILE A 27 -1.93 -5.47 -3.86
C ILE A 27 -1.70 -5.80 -2.40
N HIS A 28 -2.46 -5.18 -1.52
CA HIS A 28 -2.44 -5.49 -0.10
C HIS A 28 -3.10 -6.87 0.10
N PRO A 29 -2.44 -7.82 0.77
CA PRO A 29 -3.02 -9.12 1.06
C PRO A 29 -4.35 -8.99 1.84
N PRO A 30 -5.35 -9.85 1.59
CA PRO A 30 -6.58 -9.83 2.37
C PRO A 30 -6.33 -10.35 3.79
N TYR A 31 -7.02 -9.80 4.79
CA TYR A 31 -6.93 -10.34 6.16
C TYR A 31 -7.62 -11.70 6.32
N ARG A 32 -8.61 -12.01 5.48
CA ARG A 32 -9.37 -13.27 5.50
C ARG A 32 -9.38 -13.90 4.11
N LYS A 33 -9.22 -15.22 4.01
CA LYS A 33 -9.10 -15.98 2.73
C LYS A 33 -10.27 -15.80 1.78
N LYS A 34 -11.45 -15.48 2.32
CA LYS A 34 -12.68 -15.29 1.53
C LYS A 34 -12.73 -13.98 0.72
N TYR A 35 -11.77 -13.08 0.92
CA TYR A 35 -11.70 -11.80 0.21
C TYR A 35 -10.48 -11.74 -0.70
N ASP A 36 -10.59 -10.98 -1.78
CA ASP A 36 -9.46 -10.72 -2.68
C ASP A 36 -8.49 -9.68 -2.10
N GLY A 37 -7.26 -9.68 -2.62
CA GLY A 37 -6.29 -8.64 -2.33
C GLY A 37 -6.76 -7.26 -2.80
N HIS A 38 -6.46 -6.22 -2.03
CA HIS A 38 -6.92 -4.86 -2.29
C HIS A 38 -5.87 -4.10 -3.09
N ARG A 39 -6.25 -3.63 -4.28
CA ARG A 39 -5.36 -2.86 -5.15
C ARG A 39 -5.26 -1.41 -4.64
N LEU A 40 -4.10 -1.03 -4.13
CA LEU A 40 -3.87 0.28 -3.48
C LEU A 40 -2.71 1.03 -4.14
N LYS A 41 -2.61 2.33 -3.85
CA LYS A 41 -1.43 3.14 -4.16
C LYS A 41 -0.56 3.25 -2.92
N VAL A 42 0.73 2.99 -3.08
CA VAL A 42 1.73 3.27 -2.05
C VAL A 42 2.17 4.72 -2.21
N MET A 43 2.30 5.42 -1.09
CA MET A 43 2.90 6.74 -1.03
C MET A 43 4.06 6.72 -0.03
N SER A 44 5.13 7.43 -0.34
CA SER A 44 6.29 7.60 0.55
C SER A 44 6.52 9.08 0.85
N PHE A 45 7.07 9.38 2.02
CA PHE A 45 7.35 10.74 2.42
C PHE A 45 8.73 11.20 1.92
N ASP A 46 8.82 12.46 1.47
CA ASP A 46 10.04 13.19 1.11
C ASP A 46 10.81 12.68 -0.13
N LYS A 47 10.86 11.37 -0.39
CA LYS A 47 11.52 10.76 -1.55
C LYS A 47 10.69 9.66 -2.21
N ASN A 48 11.01 9.35 -3.47
CA ASN A 48 10.53 8.13 -4.11
C ASN A 48 11.26 6.91 -3.54
N LEU A 49 10.57 5.79 -3.45
CA LEU A 49 11.18 4.53 -3.07
C LEU A 49 11.94 3.97 -4.28
N SER A 50 13.11 3.43 -4.01
CA SER A 50 13.73 2.46 -4.90
C SER A 50 12.91 1.17 -4.95
N LYS A 51 13.14 0.34 -5.97
CA LYS A 51 12.54 -0.98 -6.06
C LYS A 51 12.89 -1.85 -4.85
N VAL A 52 14.13 -1.78 -4.38
CA VAL A 52 14.62 -2.53 -3.21
C VAL A 52 13.83 -2.14 -1.95
N GLU A 53 13.69 -0.85 -1.68
CA GLU A 53 12.93 -0.37 -0.51
C GLU A 53 11.44 -0.77 -0.58
N TYR A 54 10.84 -0.73 -1.77
CA TYR A 54 9.48 -1.22 -1.96
C TYR A 54 9.35 -2.73 -1.70
N ASP A 55 10.33 -3.51 -2.14
CA ASP A 55 10.34 -4.95 -1.93
C ASP A 55 10.54 -5.31 -0.45
N GLU A 56 11.44 -4.59 0.25
CA GLU A 56 11.61 -4.71 1.71
C GLU A 56 10.33 -4.34 2.46
N PHE A 57 9.65 -3.26 2.07
CA PHE A 57 8.33 -2.91 2.59
C PHE A 57 7.32 -4.03 2.37
N CYS A 58 7.28 -4.63 1.17
CA CYS A 58 6.36 -5.72 0.87
C CYS A 58 6.64 -6.98 1.68
N ILE A 59 7.93 -7.30 1.90
CA ILE A 59 8.34 -8.42 2.75
C ILE A 59 7.87 -8.17 4.18
N PHE A 60 8.17 -7.01 4.75
CA PHE A 60 7.75 -6.64 6.11
C PHE A 60 6.22 -6.68 6.26
N LEU A 61 5.48 -6.13 5.29
CA LEU A 61 4.02 -6.19 5.28
C LEU A 61 3.54 -7.64 5.38
N LYS A 62 4.05 -8.53 4.51
CA LYS A 62 3.59 -9.93 4.44
C LYS A 62 4.03 -10.78 5.62
N SER A 63 5.23 -10.57 6.15
CA SER A 63 5.79 -11.41 7.21
C SER A 63 5.43 -10.94 8.62
N VAL A 64 5.28 -9.63 8.83
CA VAL A 64 5.04 -9.05 10.17
C VAL A 64 3.60 -8.57 10.31
N VAL A 65 3.16 -7.66 9.44
CA VAL A 65 1.82 -7.05 9.58
C VAL A 65 0.72 -8.08 9.32
N MET A 66 0.96 -9.00 8.39
CA MET A 66 0.02 -10.04 8.00
C MET A 66 0.21 -11.37 8.76
N GLU A 67 1.08 -11.43 9.79
CA GLU A 67 1.40 -12.65 10.53
C GLU A 67 0.15 -13.40 11.01
N TYR A 68 -0.79 -12.69 11.65
CA TYR A 68 -2.03 -13.26 12.21
C TYR A 68 -3.23 -13.18 11.27
N SER A 69 -2.98 -12.94 9.99
CA SER A 69 -4.03 -12.95 8.98
C SER A 69 -4.15 -14.31 8.35
N GLU A 70 -5.34 -14.63 7.82
CA GLU A 70 -5.54 -15.89 7.11
C GLU A 70 -4.79 -15.91 5.76
N PHE A 71 -4.08 -14.86 5.37
CA PHE A 71 -3.22 -14.88 4.19
C PHE A 71 -2.04 -15.87 4.33
N ASN A 72 -1.52 -16.03 5.55
CA ASN A 72 -0.36 -16.89 5.84
C ASN A 72 -0.75 -18.26 6.41
N ASP A 73 -2.04 -18.50 6.67
CA ASP A 73 -2.59 -19.78 7.15
C ASP A 73 -2.55 -20.90 6.10
#